data_AF-A0A7K1ATV8-F1
#
_entry.id   AF-A0A7K1ATV8-F1
#
_cell.length_a   1.000
_cell.length_b   1.000
_cell.length_c   1.000
_cell.angle_alpha   90.00
_cell.angle_beta   90.00
_cell.angle_gamma   90.00
#
_symmetry.space_group_name_H-M   'P 1'
#
loop_
_entity.id
_entity.type
_entity.pdbx_description
1 polymer ?
#
loop_
_entity_poly.entity_id
_entity_poly.type
_entity_poly.pdbx_seq_one_letter_code
_entity_poly.pdbx_strand_id
1 'polypeptide(L)'
;MASTSPGYGITIRVEGSPDANPVALATTVITGAGATITALDVVESLLEKVVIDITCDTIDAEHAEQITAAISKNSELTVRKVSDRTFLLHLGGKIEIASKVPLKTRDDLSRAYTPGVARICQAIVADPSDARRLTIKRNTVAVVTDGSAVLGLGNIGPAAALPVMEGKAALFKRFADVDAWPVCLDTQDVDEIVRTVQLIAPVYGGINLEDISAPRCFEVEARLRELLDIPVFHDDQHGTAIVVLAALRNALKLVKKDLKSAKIVLSGVGAAGNAIARLLTLDGASNIIGFNHHGVIHNDMKSDDSMQQWFINNSNPTNFTGTISEAMIGADIFIGVSAPNVLTESDVASMAKGSIVFALANPDPEIDPVIARKYATVVATGRSDQPNQINNVLAFPGIFRGLLDANAHKISDQMLLAAAAAISECVSPEQLNTSFIVPSVFDPNVVKAVAAAVKKSV
;
A
#
# COMPACT_ATOMS: atom_id res chain seq x y z
N MET A 1 14.84 1.58 -20.57
CA MET A 1 14.07 0.56 -21.30
C MET A 1 12.97 0.10 -20.37
N ALA A 2 11.71 0.10 -20.82
CA ALA A 2 10.61 -0.37 -20.01
C ALA A 2 10.82 -1.87 -19.71
N SER A 3 10.81 -2.25 -18.44
CA SER A 3 10.91 -3.64 -18.00
C SER A 3 9.54 -4.30 -18.05
N THR A 4 9.50 -5.58 -18.39
CA THR A 4 8.27 -6.38 -18.27
C THR A 4 7.83 -6.47 -16.82
N SER A 5 6.52 -6.59 -16.58
CA SER A 5 5.90 -6.60 -15.26
C SER A 5 4.99 -7.82 -15.07
N PRO A 6 5.08 -8.54 -13.94
CA PRO A 6 4.13 -9.60 -13.60
C PRO A 6 2.67 -9.13 -13.54
N GLY A 7 2.43 -7.82 -13.32
CA GLY A 7 1.09 -7.23 -13.31
C GLY A 7 0.39 -7.25 -14.68
N TYR A 8 1.16 -7.37 -15.77
CA TYR A 8 0.68 -7.54 -17.14
C TYR A 8 0.99 -8.95 -17.68
N GLY A 9 1.20 -9.92 -16.79
CA GLY A 9 1.48 -11.30 -17.19
C GLY A 9 0.30 -11.91 -17.96
N ILE A 10 0.59 -12.52 -19.11
CA ILE A 10 -0.40 -13.22 -19.94
C ILE A 10 -0.06 -14.71 -20.03
N THR A 11 -1.08 -15.54 -20.24
CA THR A 11 -0.93 -16.93 -20.66
C THR A 11 -1.57 -17.11 -22.04
N ILE A 12 -0.75 -17.51 -23.00
CA ILE A 12 -1.13 -17.69 -24.39
C ILE A 12 -1.21 -19.19 -24.67
N ARG A 13 -2.41 -19.66 -25.01
CA ARG A 13 -2.62 -21.01 -25.53
C ARG A 13 -2.39 -21.03 -27.03
N VAL A 14 -1.38 -21.77 -27.46
CA VAL A 14 -0.96 -21.89 -28.85
C VAL A 14 -1.07 -23.34 -29.30
N GLU A 15 -1.51 -23.54 -30.53
CA GLU A 15 -1.54 -24.83 -31.22
C GLU A 15 -0.59 -24.81 -32.41
N GLY A 16 0.08 -25.92 -32.69
CA GLY A 16 0.80 -26.13 -33.95
C GLY A 16 1.05 -27.60 -34.25
N SER A 17 1.49 -27.90 -35.47
CA SER A 17 1.85 -29.26 -35.88
C SER A 17 3.10 -29.73 -35.11
N PRO A 18 3.17 -30.99 -34.63
CA PRO A 18 4.37 -31.53 -33.98
C PRO A 18 5.64 -31.36 -34.84
N ASP A 19 5.52 -31.50 -36.16
CA ASP A 19 6.64 -31.39 -37.12
C ASP A 19 7.25 -29.98 -37.18
N ALA A 20 6.45 -28.95 -36.87
CA ALA A 20 6.88 -27.56 -36.87
C ALA A 20 7.60 -27.14 -35.57
N ASN A 21 7.67 -28.04 -34.57
CA ASN A 21 8.23 -27.76 -33.25
C ASN A 21 7.66 -26.48 -32.60
N PRO A 22 6.34 -26.47 -32.31
CA PRO A 22 5.60 -25.25 -31.97
C PRO A 22 6.08 -24.58 -30.68
N VAL A 23 6.65 -25.36 -29.75
CA VAL A 23 7.31 -24.85 -28.53
C VAL A 23 8.46 -23.92 -28.90
N ALA A 24 9.38 -24.36 -29.75
CA ALA A 24 10.54 -23.57 -30.14
C ALA A 24 10.11 -22.32 -30.94
N LEU A 25 9.15 -22.46 -31.85
CA LEU A 25 8.64 -21.34 -32.63
C LEU A 25 7.97 -20.27 -31.75
N ALA A 26 7.04 -20.67 -30.88
CA ALA A 26 6.30 -19.73 -30.07
C ALA A 26 7.20 -19.02 -29.04
N THR A 27 8.12 -19.75 -28.40
CA THR A 27 9.11 -19.15 -27.49
C THR A 27 10.03 -18.15 -28.21
N THR A 28 10.49 -18.47 -29.43
CA THR A 28 11.29 -17.55 -30.27
C THR A 28 10.54 -16.28 -30.60
N VAL A 29 9.26 -16.39 -31.00
CA VAL A 29 8.43 -15.23 -31.31
C VAL A 29 8.19 -14.35 -30.09
N ILE A 30 7.86 -14.95 -28.94
CA ILE A 30 7.56 -14.22 -27.70
C ILE A 30 8.79 -13.47 -27.17
N THR A 31 9.94 -14.15 -27.11
CA THR A 31 11.20 -13.54 -26.68
C THR A 31 11.69 -12.48 -27.68
N GLY A 32 11.53 -12.73 -28.99
CA GLY A 32 11.86 -11.78 -30.04
C GLY A 32 11.00 -10.51 -30.02
N ALA A 33 9.77 -10.59 -29.48
CA ALA A 33 8.91 -9.43 -29.22
C ALA A 33 9.31 -8.65 -27.95
N GLY A 34 10.22 -9.18 -27.13
CA GLY A 34 10.73 -8.51 -25.92
C GLY A 34 9.98 -8.89 -24.64
N ALA A 35 9.19 -9.96 -24.65
CA ALA A 35 8.54 -10.49 -23.44
C ALA A 35 9.45 -11.42 -22.65
N THR A 36 9.26 -11.47 -21.33
CA THR A 36 9.99 -12.39 -20.45
C THR A 36 9.14 -13.63 -20.22
N ILE A 37 9.54 -14.79 -20.75
CA ILE A 37 8.84 -16.05 -20.52
C ILE A 37 9.09 -16.51 -19.08
N THR A 38 8.03 -16.87 -18.37
CA THR A 38 8.08 -17.30 -16.96
C THR A 38 7.63 -18.75 -16.76
N ALA A 39 6.79 -19.30 -17.63
CA ALA A 39 6.40 -20.70 -17.60
C ALA A 39 6.01 -21.21 -19.00
N LEU A 40 6.07 -22.53 -19.17
CA LEU A 40 5.63 -23.24 -20.38
C LEU A 40 5.12 -24.62 -20.01
N ASP A 41 3.91 -24.96 -20.49
CA ASP A 41 3.27 -26.24 -20.25
C ASP A 41 2.72 -26.82 -21.56
N VAL A 42 2.93 -28.12 -21.79
CA VAL A 42 2.27 -28.84 -22.90
C VAL A 42 0.93 -29.36 -22.40
N VAL A 43 -0.16 -28.80 -22.92
CA VAL A 43 -1.54 -29.12 -22.52
C VAL A 43 -2.04 -30.37 -23.22
N GLU A 44 -1.69 -30.53 -24.49
CA GLU A 44 -2.14 -31.64 -25.33
C GLU A 44 -1.03 -31.99 -26.33
N SER A 45 -0.76 -33.29 -26.52
CA SER A 45 0.19 -33.78 -27.51
C SER A 45 -0.42 -34.98 -28.23
N LEU A 46 -0.83 -34.76 -29.48
CA LEU A 46 -1.38 -35.77 -30.39
C LEU A 46 -0.52 -35.87 -31.65
N LEU A 47 -0.78 -36.88 -32.47
CA LEU A 47 -0.08 -37.14 -33.73
C LEU A 47 -0.07 -35.95 -34.70
N GLU A 48 -1.16 -35.19 -34.75
CA GLU A 48 -1.33 -34.08 -35.72
C GLU A 48 -1.26 -32.69 -35.08
N LYS A 49 -1.28 -32.60 -33.73
CA LYS A 49 -1.30 -31.31 -33.03
C LYS A 49 -0.60 -31.37 -31.68
N VAL A 50 0.08 -30.29 -31.35
CA VAL A 50 0.54 -29.99 -29.99
C VAL A 50 -0.09 -28.68 -29.56
N VAL A 51 -0.62 -28.66 -28.34
CA VAL A 51 -1.19 -27.48 -27.70
C VAL A 51 -0.34 -27.15 -26.48
N ILE A 52 0.11 -25.91 -26.42
CA ILE A 52 0.99 -25.42 -25.36
C ILE A 52 0.41 -24.15 -24.75
N ASP A 53 0.57 -24.00 -23.44
CA ASP A 53 0.35 -22.75 -22.74
C ASP A 53 1.72 -22.14 -22.45
N ILE A 54 1.92 -20.89 -22.88
CA ILE A 54 3.14 -20.13 -22.58
C ILE A 54 2.74 -18.94 -21.74
N THR A 55 3.36 -18.82 -20.57
CA THR A 55 3.21 -17.66 -19.70
C THR A 55 4.38 -16.73 -19.87
N CYS A 56 4.10 -15.44 -20.08
CA CYS A 56 5.11 -14.41 -20.16
C CYS A 56 4.64 -13.11 -19.51
N ASP A 57 5.62 -12.32 -19.05
CA ASP A 57 5.42 -10.97 -18.55
C ASP A 57 5.61 -9.98 -19.71
N THR A 58 4.68 -9.04 -19.84
CA THR A 58 4.70 -7.98 -20.87
C THR A 58 5.00 -6.63 -20.22
N ILE A 59 5.19 -5.59 -21.03
CA ILE A 59 5.45 -4.23 -20.51
C ILE A 59 4.13 -3.62 -20.02
N ASP A 60 3.09 -3.76 -20.84
CA ASP A 60 1.74 -3.27 -20.64
C ASP A 60 0.76 -4.12 -21.49
N ALA A 61 -0.50 -3.69 -21.54
CA ALA A 61 -1.54 -4.32 -22.33
C ALA A 61 -1.30 -4.23 -23.86
N GLU A 62 -0.73 -3.12 -24.34
CA GLU A 62 -0.44 -2.96 -25.78
C GLU A 62 0.65 -3.94 -26.23
N HIS A 63 1.71 -4.12 -25.42
CA HIS A 63 2.75 -5.11 -25.67
C HIS A 63 2.18 -6.54 -25.68
N ALA A 64 1.21 -6.85 -24.81
CA ALA A 64 0.51 -8.14 -24.83
C ALA A 64 -0.22 -8.40 -26.15
N GLU A 65 -0.90 -7.39 -26.71
CA GLU A 65 -1.54 -7.46 -28.02
C GLU A 65 -0.50 -7.63 -29.15
N GLN A 66 0.62 -6.91 -29.08
CA GLN A 66 1.71 -7.01 -30.05
C GLN A 66 2.32 -8.42 -30.08
N ILE A 67 2.57 -9.03 -28.91
CA ILE A 67 3.05 -10.42 -28.81
C ILE A 67 2.04 -11.39 -29.42
N THR A 68 0.76 -11.22 -29.10
CA THR A 68 -0.33 -12.06 -29.63
C THR A 68 -0.41 -11.97 -31.16
N ALA A 69 -0.31 -10.76 -31.70
CA ALA A 69 -0.28 -10.51 -33.13
C ALA A 69 0.99 -11.10 -33.80
N ALA A 70 2.14 -11.06 -33.13
CA ALA A 70 3.38 -11.65 -33.62
C ALA A 70 3.28 -13.17 -33.74
N ILE A 71 2.69 -13.86 -32.76
CA ILE A 71 2.45 -15.31 -32.83
C ILE A 71 1.47 -15.63 -33.95
N SER A 72 0.38 -14.86 -34.07
CA SER A 72 -0.66 -15.08 -35.07
C SER A 72 -0.19 -14.85 -36.52
N LYS A 73 0.96 -14.19 -36.73
CA LYS A 73 1.59 -14.03 -38.06
C LYS A 73 2.38 -15.28 -38.50
N ASN A 74 2.68 -16.20 -37.59
CA ASN A 74 3.38 -17.43 -37.92
C ASN A 74 2.39 -18.46 -38.49
N SER A 75 2.59 -18.93 -39.71
CA SER A 75 1.68 -19.87 -40.39
C SER A 75 1.59 -21.25 -39.72
N GLU A 76 2.58 -21.63 -38.92
CA GLU A 76 2.65 -22.92 -38.23
C GLU A 76 2.01 -22.88 -36.82
N LEU A 77 1.60 -21.69 -36.36
CA LEU A 77 1.03 -21.48 -35.02
C LEU A 77 -0.36 -20.88 -35.11
N THR A 78 -1.27 -21.40 -34.28
CA THR A 78 -2.62 -20.86 -34.10
C THR A 78 -2.81 -20.45 -32.65
N VAL A 79 -3.02 -19.17 -32.38
CA VAL A 79 -3.40 -18.70 -31.05
C VAL A 79 -4.85 -19.09 -30.78
N ARG A 80 -5.07 -19.94 -29.78
CA ARG A 80 -6.43 -20.34 -29.36
C ARG A 80 -7.04 -19.36 -28.38
N LYS A 81 -6.27 -18.93 -27.38
CA LYS A 81 -6.75 -18.04 -26.32
C LYS A 81 -5.57 -17.30 -25.69
N VAL A 82 -5.81 -16.04 -25.35
CA VAL A 82 -4.93 -15.25 -24.48
C VAL A 82 -5.70 -14.94 -23.21
N SER A 83 -5.09 -15.17 -22.07
CA SER A 83 -5.68 -14.88 -20.77
C SER A 83 -4.76 -13.99 -19.96
N ASP A 84 -5.27 -12.84 -19.52
CA ASP A 84 -4.58 -11.96 -18.59
C ASP A 84 -4.60 -12.58 -17.19
N ARG A 85 -3.42 -12.76 -16.58
CA ARG A 85 -3.28 -13.46 -15.29
C ARG A 85 -3.81 -12.64 -14.13
N THR A 86 -3.75 -11.32 -14.22
CA THR A 86 -4.32 -10.42 -13.23
C THR A 86 -5.85 -10.51 -13.28
N PHE A 87 -6.46 -10.51 -14.45
CA PHE A 87 -7.91 -10.69 -14.58
C PHE A 87 -8.37 -12.07 -14.09
N LEU A 88 -7.62 -13.13 -14.43
CA LEU A 88 -7.91 -14.48 -13.95
C LEU A 88 -7.88 -14.59 -12.42
N LEU A 89 -6.93 -13.91 -11.76
CA LEU A 89 -6.84 -13.85 -10.30
C LEU A 89 -8.07 -13.19 -9.65
N HIS A 90 -8.77 -12.31 -10.37
CA HIS A 90 -9.91 -11.56 -9.86
C HIS A 90 -11.28 -12.22 -10.15
N LEU A 91 -11.31 -13.35 -10.85
CA LEU A 91 -12.57 -14.06 -11.13
C LEU A 91 -13.23 -14.55 -9.83
N GLY A 92 -14.37 -13.94 -9.47
CA GLY A 92 -15.10 -14.26 -8.25
C GLY A 92 -14.60 -13.54 -6.99
N GLY A 93 -13.66 -12.60 -7.11
CA GLY A 93 -13.08 -11.86 -5.99
C GLY A 93 -11.91 -12.60 -5.34
N LYS A 94 -11.24 -11.92 -4.39
CA LYS A 94 -9.99 -12.43 -3.75
C LYS A 94 -10.17 -13.03 -2.36
N ILE A 95 -11.38 -12.93 -1.79
CA ILE A 95 -11.66 -13.35 -0.41
C ILE A 95 -12.98 -14.11 -0.33
N GLU A 96 -13.10 -14.97 0.69
CA GLU A 96 -14.32 -15.74 0.97
C GLU A 96 -14.56 -15.82 2.48
N ILE A 97 -15.79 -16.18 2.88
CA ILE A 97 -16.13 -16.46 4.29
C ILE A 97 -16.05 -17.97 4.52
N ALA A 98 -15.28 -18.36 5.53
CA ALA A 98 -15.20 -19.74 6.00
C ALA A 98 -15.68 -19.87 7.46
N SER A 99 -16.44 -20.91 7.76
CA SER A 99 -16.86 -21.20 9.14
C SER A 99 -15.66 -21.66 9.98
N LYS A 100 -15.51 -21.07 11.18
CA LYS A 100 -14.49 -21.49 12.17
C LYS A 100 -14.89 -22.76 12.94
N VAL A 101 -16.15 -23.18 12.84
CA VAL A 101 -16.68 -24.35 13.53
C VAL A 101 -17.33 -25.32 12.54
N PRO A 102 -17.26 -26.64 12.79
CA PRO A 102 -17.98 -27.61 11.97
C PRO A 102 -19.49 -27.44 12.16
N LEU A 103 -20.24 -27.51 11.06
CA LEU A 103 -21.70 -27.51 11.04
C LEU A 103 -22.20 -28.78 10.35
N LYS A 104 -21.80 -29.94 10.89
CA LYS A 104 -22.04 -31.26 10.24
C LYS A 104 -23.24 -32.00 10.81
N THR A 105 -23.63 -31.68 12.05
CA THR A 105 -24.67 -32.40 12.77
C THR A 105 -25.74 -31.45 13.31
N ARG A 106 -26.89 -32.01 13.70
CA ARG A 106 -27.94 -31.25 14.42
C ARG A 106 -27.44 -30.71 15.75
N ASP A 107 -26.57 -31.47 16.42
CA ASP A 107 -25.94 -31.08 17.67
C ASP A 107 -25.05 -29.83 17.48
N ASP A 108 -24.22 -29.81 16.43
CA ASP A 108 -23.43 -28.63 16.05
C ASP A 108 -24.31 -27.41 15.77
N LEU A 109 -25.36 -27.60 14.95
CA LEU A 109 -26.30 -26.54 14.60
C LEU A 109 -27.02 -25.99 15.84
N SER A 110 -27.41 -26.85 16.77
CA SER A 110 -28.12 -26.44 17.98
C SER A 110 -27.29 -25.58 18.93
N ARG A 111 -25.95 -25.69 18.87
CA ARG A 111 -25.00 -24.87 19.63
C ARG A 111 -24.63 -23.59 18.89
N ALA A 112 -24.29 -23.70 17.61
CA ALA A 112 -23.84 -22.58 16.79
C ALA A 112 -24.99 -21.63 16.42
N TYR A 113 -26.22 -22.14 16.38
CA TYR A 113 -27.42 -21.41 16.05
C TYR A 113 -28.54 -21.73 17.06
N THR A 114 -29.79 -21.81 16.61
CA THR A 114 -30.93 -22.02 17.50
C THR A 114 -30.99 -23.46 18.03
N PRO A 115 -31.36 -23.64 19.31
CA PRO A 115 -31.69 -22.60 20.29
C PRO A 115 -30.47 -22.05 21.08
N GLY A 116 -29.30 -22.66 21.00
CA GLY A 116 -28.14 -22.39 21.87
C GLY A 116 -27.61 -20.95 21.79
N VAL A 117 -27.58 -20.35 20.60
CA VAL A 117 -27.08 -18.99 20.37
C VAL A 117 -27.81 -17.92 21.20
N ALA A 118 -29.07 -18.15 21.57
CA ALA A 118 -29.86 -17.23 22.40
C ALA A 118 -29.18 -16.97 23.77
N ARG A 119 -28.49 -17.96 24.33
CA ARG A 119 -27.74 -17.81 25.59
C ARG A 119 -26.54 -16.88 25.44
N ILE A 120 -25.88 -16.90 24.28
CA ILE A 120 -24.79 -15.98 23.96
C ILE A 120 -25.33 -14.56 23.79
N CYS A 121 -26.47 -14.39 23.11
CA CYS A 121 -27.14 -13.09 23.01
C CYS A 121 -27.48 -12.52 24.40
N GLN A 122 -28.06 -13.33 25.30
CA GLN A 122 -28.37 -12.87 26.65
C GLN A 122 -27.13 -12.57 27.49
N ALA A 123 -26.02 -13.30 27.30
CA ALA A 123 -24.75 -12.96 27.95
C ALA A 123 -24.26 -11.57 27.53
N ILE A 124 -24.36 -11.22 26.24
CA ILE A 124 -23.98 -9.90 25.72
C ILE A 124 -24.94 -8.80 26.20
N VAL A 125 -26.24 -9.10 26.37
CA VAL A 125 -27.18 -8.15 26.97
C VAL A 125 -26.80 -7.86 28.44
N ALA A 126 -26.37 -8.87 29.18
CA ALA A 126 -25.95 -8.71 30.58
C ALA A 126 -24.59 -7.98 30.70
N ASP A 127 -23.66 -8.23 29.78
CA ASP A 127 -22.37 -7.55 29.70
C ASP A 127 -22.00 -7.26 28.23
N PRO A 128 -22.17 -6.02 27.75
CA PRO A 128 -21.85 -5.66 26.37
C PRO A 128 -20.38 -5.90 25.97
N SER A 129 -19.45 -5.95 26.92
CA SER A 129 -18.04 -6.22 26.64
C SER A 129 -17.81 -7.65 26.13
N ASP A 130 -18.72 -8.59 26.46
CA ASP A 130 -18.69 -9.97 25.96
C ASP A 130 -18.91 -10.05 24.45
N ALA A 131 -19.45 -9.01 23.80
CA ALA A 131 -19.54 -8.96 22.35
C ALA A 131 -18.16 -9.21 21.70
N ARG A 132 -17.10 -8.65 22.29
CA ARG A 132 -15.75 -8.90 21.83
C ARG A 132 -15.35 -10.35 22.07
N ARG A 133 -15.56 -10.88 23.27
CA ARG A 133 -15.09 -12.23 23.67
C ARG A 133 -15.80 -13.35 22.92
N LEU A 134 -17.10 -13.19 22.67
CA LEU A 134 -18.00 -14.24 22.20
C LEU A 134 -18.34 -14.14 20.71
N THR A 135 -17.83 -13.13 19.99
CA THR A 135 -18.13 -12.94 18.57
C THR A 135 -16.88 -12.66 17.74
N ILE A 136 -17.10 -12.52 16.43
CA ILE A 136 -16.05 -12.19 15.47
C ILE A 136 -15.43 -10.80 15.72
N LYS A 137 -16.13 -9.89 16.45
CA LYS A 137 -15.66 -8.54 16.83
C LYS A 137 -14.24 -8.53 17.40
N ARG A 138 -13.83 -9.61 18.07
CA ARG A 138 -12.47 -9.77 18.61
C ARG A 138 -11.35 -9.63 17.59
N ASN A 139 -11.61 -9.94 16.32
CA ASN A 139 -10.57 -10.07 15.31
C ASN A 139 -10.94 -9.44 13.95
N THR A 140 -12.02 -8.66 13.88
CA THR A 140 -12.51 -8.08 12.63
C THR A 140 -12.16 -6.62 12.46
N VAL A 141 -11.82 -6.24 11.23
CA VAL A 141 -11.54 -4.86 10.83
C VAL A 141 -12.38 -4.51 9.61
N ALA A 142 -13.01 -3.33 9.63
CA ALA A 142 -13.66 -2.79 8.43
C ALA A 142 -12.61 -2.03 7.61
N VAL A 143 -12.47 -2.35 6.32
CA VAL A 143 -11.67 -1.59 5.37
C VAL A 143 -12.62 -0.66 4.63
N VAL A 144 -12.75 0.59 5.11
CA VAL A 144 -13.76 1.55 4.68
C VAL A 144 -13.17 2.52 3.65
N THR A 145 -13.87 2.72 2.54
CA THR A 145 -13.51 3.69 1.50
C THR A 145 -14.76 4.29 0.87
N ASP A 146 -14.65 5.48 0.28
CA ASP A 146 -15.63 6.04 -0.68
C ASP A 146 -15.17 5.91 -2.15
N GLY A 147 -13.95 5.40 -2.38
CA GLY A 147 -13.34 5.29 -3.70
C GLY A 147 -12.95 6.62 -4.33
N SER A 148 -12.80 7.69 -3.54
CA SER A 148 -12.50 9.03 -4.06
C SER A 148 -11.02 9.30 -4.33
N ALA A 149 -10.11 8.46 -3.84
CA ALA A 149 -8.67 8.58 -4.06
C ALA A 149 -7.98 7.21 -4.22
N VAL A 150 -8.50 6.36 -5.11
CA VAL A 150 -7.98 4.99 -5.27
C VAL A 150 -6.63 4.99 -5.97
N LEU A 151 -5.57 4.64 -5.23
CA LEU A 151 -4.20 4.59 -5.76
C LEU A 151 -3.83 5.93 -6.46
N GLY A 152 -3.20 5.87 -7.64
CA GLY A 152 -2.99 7.02 -8.53
C GLY A 152 -4.13 7.26 -9.53
N LEU A 153 -5.26 6.55 -9.41
CA LEU A 153 -6.38 6.62 -10.36
C LEU A 153 -7.39 7.73 -10.02
N GLY A 154 -7.32 8.26 -8.79
CA GLY A 154 -8.20 9.32 -8.32
C GLY A 154 -9.60 8.81 -7.97
N ASN A 155 -10.60 9.64 -8.24
CA ASN A 155 -11.99 9.37 -7.88
C ASN A 155 -12.67 8.49 -8.93
N ILE A 156 -12.67 7.18 -8.69
CA ILE A 156 -13.26 6.16 -9.57
C ILE A 156 -14.52 5.50 -8.95
N GLY A 157 -14.88 5.93 -7.74
CA GLY A 157 -16.07 5.49 -7.03
C GLY A 157 -15.91 4.14 -6.32
N PRO A 158 -16.89 3.78 -5.47
CA PRO A 158 -16.79 2.66 -4.54
C PRO A 158 -16.67 1.30 -5.23
N ALA A 159 -17.39 1.09 -6.35
CA ALA A 159 -17.40 -0.19 -7.05
C ALA A 159 -16.03 -0.51 -7.67
N ALA A 160 -15.37 0.51 -8.23
CA ALA A 160 -14.04 0.35 -8.82
C ALA A 160 -12.93 0.28 -7.75
N ALA A 161 -13.18 0.77 -6.53
CA ALA A 161 -12.29 0.63 -5.38
C ALA A 161 -12.29 -0.79 -4.78
N LEU A 162 -13.40 -1.54 -4.91
CA LEU A 162 -13.60 -2.83 -4.27
C LEU A 162 -12.45 -3.83 -4.47
N PRO A 163 -11.85 -3.98 -5.68
CA PRO A 163 -10.72 -4.88 -5.86
C PRO A 163 -9.49 -4.51 -4.99
N VAL A 164 -9.24 -3.23 -4.74
CA VAL A 164 -8.16 -2.76 -3.86
C VAL A 164 -8.49 -3.11 -2.40
N MET A 165 -9.73 -2.86 -1.98
CA MET A 165 -10.19 -3.14 -0.62
C MET A 165 -10.18 -4.63 -0.27
N GLU A 166 -10.59 -5.49 -1.21
CA GLU A 166 -10.43 -6.95 -1.09
C GLU A 166 -8.95 -7.35 -0.96
N GLY A 167 -8.07 -6.68 -1.73
CA GLY A 167 -6.63 -6.89 -1.64
C GLY A 167 -6.12 -6.57 -0.23
N LYS A 168 -6.48 -5.41 0.32
CA LYS A 168 -6.12 -5.05 1.70
C LYS A 168 -6.68 -6.05 2.72
N ALA A 169 -7.91 -6.52 2.56
CA ALA A 169 -8.48 -7.54 3.42
C ALA A 169 -7.71 -8.88 3.36
N ALA A 170 -7.31 -9.31 2.16
CA ALA A 170 -6.48 -10.50 1.98
C ALA A 170 -5.10 -10.35 2.65
N LEU A 171 -4.50 -9.16 2.58
CA LEU A 171 -3.20 -8.86 3.21
C LEU A 171 -3.30 -8.84 4.74
N PHE A 172 -4.37 -8.27 5.31
CA PHE A 172 -4.67 -8.38 6.75
C PHE A 172 -4.72 -9.84 7.20
N LYS A 173 -5.42 -10.69 6.44
CA LYS A 173 -5.53 -12.11 6.76
C LYS A 173 -4.18 -12.83 6.65
N ARG A 174 -3.47 -12.62 5.53
CA ARG A 174 -2.22 -13.32 5.22
C ARG A 174 -1.09 -13.01 6.20
N PHE A 175 -0.97 -11.75 6.60
CA PHE A 175 0.17 -11.25 7.37
C PHE A 175 -0.09 -11.18 8.87
N ALA A 176 -1.32 -10.89 9.29
CA ALA A 176 -1.66 -10.65 10.70
C ALA A 176 -2.76 -11.56 11.25
N ASP A 177 -3.30 -12.48 10.45
CA ASP A 177 -4.47 -13.30 10.78
C ASP A 177 -5.66 -12.45 11.28
N VAL A 178 -5.86 -11.27 10.67
CA VAL A 178 -6.97 -10.36 10.95
C VAL A 178 -8.09 -10.63 9.93
N ASP A 179 -9.32 -10.77 10.42
CA ASP A 179 -10.50 -11.02 9.58
C ASP A 179 -11.05 -9.67 9.08
N ALA A 180 -10.45 -9.13 8.02
CA ALA A 180 -10.86 -7.85 7.46
C ALA A 180 -11.98 -7.99 6.41
N TRP A 181 -12.85 -6.98 6.31
CA TRP A 181 -13.93 -6.94 5.33
C TRP A 181 -13.99 -5.60 4.58
N PRO A 182 -14.09 -5.60 3.25
CA PRO A 182 -14.21 -4.37 2.46
C PRO A 182 -15.60 -3.72 2.65
N VAL A 183 -15.62 -2.41 2.87
CA VAL A 183 -16.82 -1.58 3.03
C VAL A 183 -16.68 -0.35 2.13
N CYS A 184 -17.08 -0.47 0.88
CA CYS A 184 -17.09 0.63 -0.09
C CYS A 184 -18.44 1.37 -0.03
N LEU A 185 -18.42 2.64 0.36
CA LEU A 185 -19.60 3.47 0.56
C LEU A 185 -19.90 4.29 -0.70
N ASP A 186 -21.14 4.22 -1.19
CA ASP A 186 -21.62 5.03 -2.32
C ASP A 186 -22.09 6.41 -1.88
N THR A 187 -21.22 7.10 -1.16
CA THR A 187 -21.38 8.49 -0.73
C THR A 187 -20.02 9.12 -0.51
N GLN A 188 -19.91 10.41 -0.81
CA GLN A 188 -18.72 11.22 -0.55
C GLN A 188 -19.01 12.36 0.45
N ASP A 189 -20.22 12.35 1.03
CA ASP A 189 -20.61 13.27 2.08
C ASP A 189 -19.99 12.81 3.42
N VAL A 190 -19.33 13.75 4.11
CA VAL A 190 -18.60 13.44 5.34
C VAL A 190 -19.55 12.98 6.45
N ASP A 191 -20.72 13.61 6.58
CA ASP A 191 -21.70 13.25 7.61
C ASP A 191 -22.27 11.85 7.37
N GLU A 192 -22.59 11.52 6.12
CA GLU A 192 -23.08 10.18 5.74
C GLU A 192 -22.03 9.10 5.95
N ILE A 193 -20.77 9.35 5.58
CA ILE A 193 -19.66 8.41 5.84
C ILE A 193 -19.52 8.18 7.34
N VAL A 194 -19.36 9.26 8.13
CA VAL A 194 -19.15 9.16 9.57
C VAL A 194 -20.32 8.43 10.25
N ARG A 195 -21.56 8.79 9.88
CA ARG A 195 -22.76 8.16 10.43
C ARG A 195 -22.85 6.68 10.07
N THR A 196 -22.56 6.32 8.83
CA THR A 196 -22.61 4.93 8.37
C THR A 196 -21.58 4.07 9.09
N VAL A 197 -20.33 4.54 9.19
CA VAL A 197 -19.28 3.83 9.91
C VAL A 197 -19.64 3.66 11.39
N GLN A 198 -20.21 4.68 12.02
CA GLN A 198 -20.71 4.60 13.39
C GLN A 198 -21.77 3.52 13.58
N LEU A 199 -22.72 3.41 12.64
CA LEU A 199 -23.81 2.42 12.71
C LEU A 199 -23.31 0.98 12.57
N ILE A 200 -22.26 0.74 11.78
CA ILE A 200 -21.71 -0.61 11.55
C ILE A 200 -20.60 -1.00 12.54
N ALA A 201 -20.04 -0.04 13.28
CA ALA A 201 -18.96 -0.24 14.26
C ALA A 201 -19.19 -1.38 15.29
N PRO A 202 -20.44 -1.71 15.73
CA PRO A 202 -20.64 -2.81 16.67
C PRO A 202 -20.02 -4.15 16.25
N VAL A 203 -19.89 -4.44 14.95
CA VAL A 203 -19.33 -5.70 14.42
C VAL A 203 -17.80 -5.75 14.47
N TYR A 204 -17.13 -4.61 14.52
CA TYR A 204 -15.69 -4.52 14.27
C TYR A 204 -14.89 -4.25 15.55
N GLY A 205 -13.65 -4.74 15.58
CA GLY A 205 -12.64 -4.44 16.58
C GLY A 205 -11.72 -3.26 16.18
N GLY A 206 -11.86 -2.74 14.97
CA GLY A 206 -11.15 -1.56 14.46
C GLY A 206 -11.64 -1.15 13.08
N ILE A 207 -11.37 0.10 12.69
CA ILE A 207 -11.71 0.67 11.39
C ILE A 207 -10.43 1.12 10.68
N ASN A 208 -10.21 0.60 9.47
CA ASN A 208 -9.15 1.02 8.57
C ASN A 208 -9.76 1.88 7.46
N LEU A 209 -9.49 3.18 7.45
CA LEU A 209 -9.91 4.09 6.39
C LEU A 209 -8.89 4.05 5.24
N GLU A 210 -9.40 4.04 4.01
CA GLU A 210 -8.62 3.86 2.79
C GLU A 210 -9.13 4.67 1.62
N ASP A 211 -8.21 5.21 0.81
CA ASP A 211 -8.49 5.81 -0.49
C ASP A 211 -9.61 6.87 -0.43
N ILE A 212 -9.66 7.63 0.68
CA ILE A 212 -10.56 8.79 0.85
C ILE A 212 -9.75 10.06 0.56
N SER A 213 -10.26 10.90 -0.33
CA SER A 213 -9.57 12.11 -0.77
C SER A 213 -9.41 13.16 0.35
N ALA A 214 -8.26 13.84 0.35
CA ALA A 214 -8.04 15.04 1.14
C ALA A 214 -8.83 16.22 0.54
N PRO A 215 -9.33 17.17 1.36
CA PRO A 215 -9.17 17.25 2.81
C PRO A 215 -10.20 16.45 3.62
N ARG A 216 -11.22 15.87 2.98
CA ARG A 216 -12.34 15.20 3.69
C ARG A 216 -11.88 14.06 4.60
N CYS A 217 -10.86 13.32 4.18
CA CYS A 217 -10.29 12.22 4.94
C CYS A 217 -9.87 12.62 6.37
N PHE A 218 -9.40 13.86 6.57
CA PHE A 218 -8.99 14.37 7.87
C PHE A 218 -10.18 14.54 8.82
N GLU A 219 -11.27 15.13 8.33
CA GLU A 219 -12.48 15.33 9.13
C GLU A 219 -13.16 13.99 9.44
N VAL A 220 -13.27 13.10 8.45
CA VAL A 220 -13.81 11.74 8.62
C VAL A 220 -13.05 11.00 9.71
N GLU A 221 -11.71 10.97 9.63
CA GLU A 221 -10.89 10.28 10.63
C GLU A 221 -11.01 10.91 12.01
N ALA A 222 -10.93 12.24 12.11
CA ALA A 222 -11.00 12.95 13.39
C ALA A 222 -12.32 12.68 14.12
N ARG A 223 -13.45 12.81 13.40
CA ARG A 223 -14.79 12.57 13.96
C ARG A 223 -14.99 11.11 14.35
N LEU A 224 -14.53 10.17 13.54
CA LEU A 224 -14.64 8.75 13.88
C LEU A 224 -13.78 8.36 15.08
N ARG A 225 -12.57 8.94 15.22
CA ARG A 225 -11.72 8.73 16.41
C ARG A 225 -12.33 9.29 17.70
N GLU A 226 -13.14 10.33 17.60
CA GLU A 226 -13.87 10.90 18.73
C GLU A 226 -15.12 10.08 19.09
N LEU A 227 -15.88 9.66 18.08
CA LEU A 227 -17.17 9.02 18.24
C LEU A 227 -17.09 7.54 18.63
N LEU A 228 -16.05 6.83 18.19
CA LEU A 228 -15.97 5.37 18.32
C LEU A 228 -15.13 4.95 19.53
N ASP A 229 -15.52 3.82 20.12
CA ASP A 229 -14.79 3.11 21.17
C ASP A 229 -13.82 2.06 20.59
N ILE A 230 -13.54 2.11 19.30
CA ILE A 230 -12.60 1.21 18.60
C ILE A 230 -11.59 2.05 17.82
N PRO A 231 -10.37 1.54 17.59
CA PRO A 231 -9.34 2.31 16.92
C PRO A 231 -9.71 2.57 15.47
N VAL A 232 -9.52 3.80 15.03
CA VAL A 232 -9.68 4.26 13.65
C VAL A 232 -8.33 4.70 13.12
N PHE A 233 -7.93 4.13 11.99
CA PHE A 233 -6.62 4.35 11.37
C PHE A 233 -6.80 4.60 9.88
N HIS A 234 -6.33 5.74 9.39
CA HIS A 234 -6.22 5.97 7.95
C HIS A 234 -4.84 5.54 7.44
N ASP A 235 -4.80 4.52 6.57
CA ASP A 235 -3.54 3.91 6.13
C ASP A 235 -2.71 4.85 5.23
N ASP A 236 -3.36 5.52 4.27
CA ASP A 236 -2.65 6.45 3.36
C ASP A 236 -2.01 7.64 4.09
N GLN A 237 -2.54 8.00 5.26
CA GLN A 237 -1.94 9.00 6.13
C GLN A 237 -0.85 8.37 7.00
N HIS A 238 -1.28 7.60 8.01
CA HIS A 238 -0.41 7.17 9.09
C HIS A 238 0.45 5.96 8.73
N GLY A 239 -0.08 5.04 7.93
CA GLY A 239 0.68 3.90 7.42
C GLY A 239 1.86 4.36 6.59
N THR A 240 1.62 5.27 5.64
CA THR A 240 2.66 5.89 4.82
C THR A 240 3.70 6.61 5.69
N ALA A 241 3.26 7.45 6.65
CA ALA A 241 4.16 8.19 7.54
C ALA A 241 5.07 7.27 8.36
N ILE A 242 4.53 6.17 8.89
CA ILE A 242 5.27 5.19 9.69
C ILE A 242 6.37 4.53 8.87
N VAL A 243 6.06 4.05 7.66
CA VAL A 243 7.04 3.33 6.83
C VAL A 243 8.09 4.29 6.28
N VAL A 244 7.70 5.52 5.90
CA VAL A 244 8.64 6.58 5.51
C VAL A 244 9.61 6.89 6.64
N LEU A 245 9.12 7.09 7.87
CA LEU A 245 9.98 7.37 9.01
C LEU A 245 10.91 6.17 9.31
N ALA A 246 10.40 4.94 9.25
CA ALA A 246 11.19 3.74 9.48
C ALA A 246 12.35 3.61 8.47
N ALA A 247 12.05 3.79 7.18
CA ALA A 247 13.05 3.77 6.11
C ALA A 247 14.04 4.93 6.28
N LEU A 248 13.57 6.14 6.61
CA LEU A 248 14.40 7.32 6.76
C LEU A 248 15.39 7.18 7.92
N ARG A 249 14.98 6.60 9.06
CA ARG A 249 15.88 6.32 10.19
C ARG A 249 17.06 5.46 9.77
N ASN A 250 16.83 4.43 8.96
CA ASN A 250 17.89 3.56 8.46
C ASN A 250 18.74 4.23 7.38
N ALA A 251 18.13 4.99 6.47
CA ALA A 251 18.85 5.78 5.47
C ALA A 251 19.79 6.81 6.13
N LEU A 252 19.31 7.54 7.15
CA LEU A 252 20.09 8.51 7.92
C LEU A 252 21.27 7.87 8.66
N LYS A 253 21.06 6.71 9.30
CA LYS A 253 22.15 5.92 9.90
C LYS A 253 23.23 5.57 8.86
N LEU A 254 22.81 5.12 7.68
CA LEU A 254 23.72 4.74 6.59
C LEU A 254 24.55 5.93 6.08
N VAL A 255 23.92 7.08 5.84
CA VAL A 255 24.60 8.29 5.34
C VAL A 255 25.24 9.14 6.45
N LYS A 256 25.08 8.72 7.73
CA LYS A 256 25.61 9.38 8.93
C LYS A 256 25.16 10.85 9.07
N LYS A 257 23.88 11.10 8.83
CA LYS A 257 23.24 12.43 9.00
C LYS A 257 22.23 12.40 10.16
N ASP A 258 22.02 13.56 10.78
CA ASP A 258 21.01 13.77 11.82
C ASP A 258 19.74 14.38 11.21
N LEU A 259 18.57 13.81 11.55
CA LEU A 259 17.27 14.31 11.12
C LEU A 259 17.04 15.76 11.55
N LYS A 260 17.54 16.15 12.73
CA LYS A 260 17.33 17.49 13.31
C LYS A 260 17.94 18.60 12.48
N SER A 261 19.06 18.33 11.81
CA SER A 261 19.81 19.30 10.99
C SER A 261 19.53 19.16 9.49
N ALA A 262 18.84 18.11 9.06
CA ALA A 262 18.65 17.82 7.65
C ALA A 262 17.67 18.80 6.99
N LYS A 263 17.99 19.26 5.79
CA LYS A 263 17.04 19.99 4.92
C LYS A 263 16.19 18.98 4.14
N ILE A 264 14.90 18.95 4.43
CA ILE A 264 13.93 18.03 3.82
C ILE A 264 13.06 18.80 2.83
N VAL A 265 13.00 18.33 1.58
CA VAL A 265 12.05 18.79 0.57
C VAL A 265 10.93 17.76 0.44
N LEU A 266 9.69 18.19 0.65
CA LEU A 266 8.50 17.34 0.57
C LEU A 266 7.63 17.79 -0.60
N SER A 267 7.42 16.90 -1.58
CA SER A 267 6.51 17.12 -2.71
C SER A 267 5.20 16.39 -2.45
N GLY A 268 4.09 17.14 -2.36
CA GLY A 268 2.75 16.60 -2.12
C GLY A 268 2.27 16.75 -0.68
N VAL A 269 1.90 17.96 -0.27
CA VAL A 269 1.31 18.22 1.07
C VAL A 269 -0.20 17.91 1.09
N GLY A 270 -0.55 16.67 0.75
CA GLY A 270 -1.90 16.09 0.87
C GLY A 270 -2.07 15.27 2.15
N ALA A 271 -2.88 14.21 2.12
CA ALA A 271 -3.09 13.28 3.23
C ALA A 271 -1.76 12.68 3.75
N ALA A 272 -1.03 11.98 2.88
CA ALA A 272 0.25 11.35 3.20
C ALA A 272 1.31 12.39 3.61
N GLY A 273 1.50 13.46 2.83
CA GLY A 273 2.54 14.45 3.08
C GLY A 273 2.39 15.17 4.42
N ASN A 274 1.17 15.56 4.80
CA ASN A 274 0.93 16.15 6.11
C ASN A 274 1.24 15.16 7.25
N ALA A 275 0.80 13.91 7.13
CA ALA A 275 1.08 12.88 8.14
C ALA A 275 2.58 12.57 8.27
N ILE A 276 3.30 12.48 7.14
CA ILE A 276 4.76 12.34 7.10
C ILE A 276 5.41 13.51 7.85
N ALA A 277 5.09 14.75 7.48
CA ALA A 277 5.70 15.91 8.10
C ALA A 277 5.46 15.97 9.60
N ARG A 278 4.22 15.71 10.06
CA ARG A 278 3.89 15.62 11.49
C ARG A 278 4.73 14.58 12.21
N LEU A 279 4.81 13.36 11.69
CA LEU A 279 5.54 12.28 12.35
C LEU A 279 7.06 12.53 12.34
N LEU A 280 7.59 13.11 11.25
CA LEU A 280 9.00 13.51 11.19
C LEU A 280 9.32 14.64 12.17
N THR A 281 8.46 15.65 12.30
CA THR A 281 8.62 16.73 13.29
C THR A 281 8.57 16.19 14.71
N LEU A 282 7.68 15.23 15.00
CA LEU A 282 7.65 14.52 16.28
C LEU A 282 8.93 13.72 16.55
N ASP A 283 9.57 13.18 15.51
CA ASP A 283 10.88 12.51 15.61
C ASP A 283 12.08 13.49 15.61
N GLY A 284 11.82 14.79 15.52
CA GLY A 284 12.81 15.86 15.67
C GLY A 284 13.19 16.61 14.39
N ALA A 285 12.57 16.34 13.25
CA ALA A 285 12.80 17.14 12.04
C ALA A 285 12.38 18.60 12.25
N SER A 286 13.25 19.54 11.87
CA SER A 286 13.04 20.98 12.09
C SER A 286 12.88 21.79 10.80
N ASN A 287 13.37 21.26 9.67
CA ASN A 287 13.43 21.98 8.39
C ASN A 287 12.81 21.16 7.26
N ILE A 288 11.49 21.31 7.09
CA ILE A 288 10.70 20.68 6.03
C ILE A 288 10.16 21.77 5.11
N ILE A 289 10.52 21.75 3.84
CA ILE A 289 9.99 22.66 2.81
C ILE A 289 8.99 21.86 1.97
N GLY A 290 7.70 22.14 2.17
CA GLY A 290 6.61 21.42 1.52
C GLY A 290 6.06 22.12 0.28
N PHE A 291 5.74 21.35 -0.75
CA PHE A 291 5.13 21.82 -1.98
C PHE A 291 3.76 21.16 -2.21
N ASN A 292 2.78 21.95 -2.62
CA ASN A 292 1.52 21.47 -3.19
C ASN A 292 1.42 21.93 -4.66
N HIS A 293 0.27 21.71 -5.30
CA HIS A 293 0.05 22.09 -6.70
C HIS A 293 0.04 23.61 -6.94
N HIS A 294 -0.03 24.43 -5.90
CA HIS A 294 0.08 25.89 -5.95
C HIS A 294 1.50 26.42 -5.65
N GLY A 295 2.45 25.54 -5.36
CA GLY A 295 3.84 25.90 -5.03
C GLY A 295 4.20 25.59 -3.58
N VAL A 296 5.22 26.28 -3.07
CA VAL A 296 5.72 26.08 -1.71
C VAL A 296 4.74 26.61 -0.67
N ILE A 297 4.58 25.88 0.43
CA ILE A 297 3.84 26.33 1.61
C ILE A 297 4.77 27.19 2.49
N HIS A 298 4.34 28.42 2.77
CA HIS A 298 5.11 29.40 3.53
C HIS A 298 4.22 30.15 4.55
N ASN A 299 4.86 30.88 5.46
CA ASN A 299 4.23 31.44 6.67
C ASN A 299 3.21 32.55 6.37
N ASP A 300 3.27 33.16 5.19
CA ASP A 300 2.34 34.22 4.78
C ASP A 300 1.02 33.65 4.20
N MET A 301 0.94 32.33 4.02
CA MET A 301 -0.30 31.65 3.64
C MET A 301 -1.25 31.53 4.84
N LYS A 302 -2.56 31.46 4.54
CA LYS A 302 -3.61 31.09 5.51
C LYS A 302 -4.45 29.99 4.92
N SER A 303 -4.86 29.04 5.76
CA SER A 303 -5.79 27.99 5.37
C SER A 303 -6.83 27.75 6.45
N ASP A 304 -8.07 27.53 6.02
CA ASP A 304 -9.15 27.07 6.91
C ASP A 304 -9.04 25.56 7.18
N ASP A 305 -8.23 24.83 6.40
CA ASP A 305 -7.87 23.44 6.70
C ASP A 305 -6.85 23.40 7.85
N SER A 306 -7.28 22.83 8.97
CA SER A 306 -6.46 22.67 10.17
C SER A 306 -5.13 21.95 9.92
N MET A 307 -5.08 21.00 8.98
CA MET A 307 -3.86 20.24 8.70
C MET A 307 -2.87 21.07 7.90
N GLN A 308 -3.32 21.75 6.85
CA GLN A 308 -2.48 22.71 6.13
C GLN A 308 -2.02 23.86 7.04
N GLN A 309 -2.90 24.37 7.91
CA GLN A 309 -2.55 25.42 8.87
C GLN A 309 -1.51 24.93 9.89
N TRP A 310 -1.59 23.67 10.33
CA TRP A 310 -0.54 23.06 11.13
C TRP A 310 0.78 23.02 10.37
N PHE A 311 0.78 22.63 9.09
CA PHE A 311 1.99 22.58 8.27
C PHE A 311 2.64 23.96 8.12
N ILE A 312 1.84 24.99 7.83
CA ILE A 312 2.30 26.39 7.74
C ILE A 312 3.03 26.80 9.03
N ASN A 313 2.49 26.43 10.20
CA ASN A 313 3.03 26.87 11.48
C ASN A 313 4.26 26.08 11.96
N ASN A 314 4.52 24.89 11.42
CA ASN A 314 5.51 23.94 11.96
C ASN A 314 6.58 23.52 10.93
N SER A 315 6.57 24.11 9.74
CA SER A 315 7.51 23.79 8.66
C SER A 315 8.17 25.05 8.12
N ASN A 316 9.06 24.90 7.14
CA ASN A 316 9.70 25.98 6.39
C ASN A 316 10.23 27.13 7.28
N PRO A 317 11.14 26.84 8.24
CA PRO A 317 11.59 27.82 9.24
C PRO A 317 12.31 29.04 8.63
N THR A 318 12.82 28.92 7.40
CA THR A 318 13.48 30.00 6.67
C THR A 318 12.53 30.81 5.79
N ASN A 319 11.23 30.54 5.82
CA ASN A 319 10.19 31.13 4.96
C ASN A 319 10.59 31.14 3.47
N PHE A 320 11.07 30.00 2.97
CA PHE A 320 11.45 29.83 1.56
C PHE A 320 10.22 29.96 0.66
N THR A 321 10.32 30.75 -0.42
CA THR A 321 9.21 31.08 -1.35
C THR A 321 9.51 30.75 -2.82
N GLY A 322 10.57 29.97 -3.09
CA GLY A 322 10.99 29.60 -4.45
C GLY A 322 10.33 28.34 -5.02
N THR A 323 10.88 27.88 -6.13
CA THR A 323 10.51 26.64 -6.83
C THR A 323 11.07 25.39 -6.14
N ILE A 324 10.54 24.21 -6.51
CA ILE A 324 11.07 22.94 -5.99
C ILE A 324 12.52 22.72 -6.39
N SER A 325 12.90 23.06 -7.62
CA SER A 325 14.28 23.00 -8.10
C SER A 325 15.24 23.84 -7.25
N GLU A 326 14.84 25.06 -6.87
CA GLU A 326 15.63 25.91 -5.98
C GLU A 326 15.71 25.34 -4.56
N ALA A 327 14.63 24.72 -4.07
CA ALA A 327 14.64 24.06 -2.76
C ALA A 327 15.53 22.81 -2.74
N MET A 328 15.70 22.11 -3.86
CA MET A 328 16.53 20.91 -3.97
C MET A 328 18.03 21.18 -3.84
N ILE A 329 18.48 22.41 -4.11
CA ILE A 329 19.89 22.81 -3.97
C ILE A 329 20.33 22.61 -2.51
N GLY A 330 21.32 21.72 -2.32
CA GLY A 330 21.84 21.37 -1.01
C GLY A 330 20.85 20.65 -0.08
N ALA A 331 19.71 20.16 -0.59
CA ALA A 331 18.78 19.36 0.21
C ALA A 331 19.42 18.01 0.59
N ASP A 332 19.18 17.55 1.81
CA ASP A 332 19.66 16.26 2.29
C ASP A 332 18.69 15.13 1.92
N ILE A 333 17.40 15.44 1.93
CA ILE A 333 16.32 14.48 1.79
C ILE A 333 15.27 15.06 0.85
N PHE A 334 14.84 14.26 -0.12
CA PHE A 334 13.61 14.47 -0.87
C PHE A 334 12.61 13.37 -0.53
N ILE A 335 11.36 13.76 -0.28
CA ILE A 335 10.22 12.84 -0.12
C ILE A 335 9.12 13.29 -1.09
N GLY A 336 8.78 12.44 -2.04
CA GLY A 336 7.68 12.65 -2.97
C GLY A 336 6.54 11.70 -2.65
N VAL A 337 5.34 12.27 -2.49
CA VAL A 337 4.05 11.58 -2.39
C VAL A 337 3.02 12.35 -3.23
N SER A 338 3.40 12.69 -4.47
CA SER A 338 2.64 13.61 -5.32
C SER A 338 2.30 13.01 -6.69
N ALA A 339 3.10 13.34 -7.70
CA ALA A 339 2.78 13.13 -9.11
C ALA A 339 4.05 12.69 -9.88
N PRO A 340 3.89 12.05 -11.04
CA PRO A 340 5.02 11.62 -11.85
C PRO A 340 5.82 12.80 -12.42
N ASN A 341 7.14 12.59 -12.61
CA ASN A 341 8.05 13.51 -13.31
C ASN A 341 8.09 14.95 -12.73
N VAL A 342 7.99 15.08 -11.41
CA VAL A 342 8.10 16.37 -10.71
C VAL A 342 9.54 16.87 -10.65
N LEU A 343 10.53 15.98 -10.60
CA LEU A 343 11.94 16.34 -10.55
C LEU A 343 12.67 16.05 -11.86
N THR A 344 13.65 16.91 -12.14
CA THR A 344 14.62 16.73 -13.23
C THR A 344 15.90 16.06 -12.71
N GLU A 345 16.73 15.55 -13.63
CA GLU A 345 18.06 15.01 -13.30
C GLU A 345 18.94 16.07 -12.61
N SER A 346 18.87 17.33 -13.05
CA SER A 346 19.61 18.45 -12.46
C SER A 346 19.21 18.75 -11.01
N ASP A 347 17.94 18.54 -10.66
CA ASP A 347 17.47 18.77 -9.29
C ASP A 347 18.15 17.82 -8.32
N VAL A 348 18.19 16.53 -8.65
CA VAL A 348 18.84 15.51 -7.81
C VAL A 348 20.35 15.68 -7.80
N ALA A 349 20.95 16.08 -8.93
CA ALA A 349 22.39 16.39 -9.00
C ALA A 349 22.80 17.57 -8.11
N SER A 350 21.88 18.51 -7.83
CA SER A 350 22.12 19.69 -6.99
C SER A 350 22.03 19.43 -5.49
N MET A 351 21.56 18.25 -5.08
CA MET A 351 21.39 17.88 -3.67
C MET A 351 22.73 17.74 -2.94
N ALA A 352 22.67 17.73 -1.60
CA ALA A 352 23.85 17.53 -0.78
C ALA A 352 24.47 16.12 -0.97
N LYS A 353 25.79 15.99 -0.79
CA LYS A 353 26.46 14.68 -0.75
C LYS A 353 25.81 13.78 0.29
N GLY A 354 25.62 12.49 -0.03
CA GLY A 354 24.91 11.58 0.86
C GLY A 354 23.41 11.84 0.90
N SER A 355 22.82 12.36 -0.19
CA SER A 355 21.39 12.64 -0.29
C SER A 355 20.55 11.37 -0.35
N ILE A 356 19.31 11.52 0.13
CA ILE A 356 18.29 10.47 0.19
C ILE A 356 17.11 10.93 -0.67
N VAL A 357 16.65 10.09 -1.60
CA VAL A 357 15.51 10.36 -2.48
C VAL A 357 14.47 9.27 -2.31
N PHE A 358 13.32 9.63 -1.74
CA PHE A 358 12.14 8.78 -1.68
C PHE A 358 11.13 9.30 -2.71
N ALA A 359 10.97 8.59 -3.83
CA ALA A 359 10.03 8.94 -4.91
C ALA A 359 8.87 7.94 -4.90
N LEU A 360 7.80 8.25 -4.18
CA LEU A 360 6.78 7.29 -3.73
C LEU A 360 5.46 7.38 -4.50
N ALA A 361 5.33 8.31 -5.47
CA ALA A 361 4.18 8.31 -6.37
C ALA A 361 4.04 6.96 -7.10
N ASN A 362 2.80 6.51 -7.24
CA ASN A 362 2.45 5.28 -7.96
C ASN A 362 1.41 5.59 -9.05
N PRO A 363 1.45 4.89 -10.21
CA PRO A 363 2.45 3.87 -10.58
C PRO A 363 3.81 4.46 -11.00
N ASP A 364 3.83 5.73 -11.39
CA ASP A 364 5.00 6.44 -11.91
C ASP A 364 5.57 7.40 -10.84
N PRO A 365 6.84 7.23 -10.42
CA PRO A 365 7.45 8.07 -9.39
C PRO A 365 7.73 9.51 -9.84
N GLU A 366 8.02 10.39 -8.87
CA GLU A 366 8.41 11.79 -9.10
C GLU A 366 9.66 11.95 -9.97
N ILE A 367 10.52 10.93 -10.01
CA ILE A 367 11.68 10.82 -10.89
C ILE A 367 12.00 9.35 -11.17
N ASP A 368 12.52 9.05 -12.37
CA ASP A 368 13.03 7.72 -12.68
C ASP A 368 14.11 7.31 -11.64
N PRO A 369 13.92 6.18 -10.92
CA PRO A 369 14.88 5.70 -9.93
C PRO A 369 16.28 5.44 -10.49
N VAL A 370 16.39 5.08 -11.78
CA VAL A 370 17.67 4.90 -12.47
C VAL A 370 18.42 6.22 -12.57
N ILE A 371 17.71 7.32 -12.86
CA ILE A 371 18.29 8.67 -12.90
C ILE A 371 18.69 9.10 -11.49
N ALA A 372 17.80 8.95 -10.51
CA ALA A 372 18.08 9.36 -9.14
C ALA A 372 19.33 8.69 -8.54
N ARG A 373 19.53 7.38 -8.79
CA ARG A 373 20.67 6.60 -8.26
C ARG A 373 22.03 7.05 -8.79
N LYS A 374 22.09 7.81 -9.88
CA LYS A 374 23.36 8.38 -10.37
C LYS A 374 23.93 9.42 -9.40
N TYR A 375 23.08 10.07 -8.60
CA TYR A 375 23.44 11.22 -7.77
C TYR A 375 23.12 11.01 -6.29
N ALA A 376 21.96 10.41 -5.98
CA ALA A 376 21.54 10.13 -4.61
C ALA A 376 22.18 8.84 -4.08
N THR A 377 22.55 8.85 -2.80
CA THR A 377 23.17 7.67 -2.14
C THR A 377 22.14 6.60 -1.80
N VAL A 378 20.93 7.03 -1.45
CA VAL A 378 19.81 6.13 -1.14
C VAL A 378 18.62 6.55 -1.99
N VAL A 379 18.03 5.58 -2.70
CA VAL A 379 16.80 5.77 -3.47
C VAL A 379 15.78 4.73 -3.03
N ALA A 380 14.55 5.16 -2.77
CA ALA A 380 13.42 4.31 -2.43
C ALA A 380 12.19 4.72 -3.23
N THR A 381 11.30 3.76 -3.51
CA THR A 381 10.07 3.98 -4.26
C THR A 381 8.90 3.22 -3.66
N GLY A 382 7.68 3.46 -4.14
CA GLY A 382 6.51 2.63 -3.82
C GLY A 382 6.44 1.30 -4.59
N ARG A 383 7.30 1.12 -5.61
CA ARG A 383 7.20 0.02 -6.58
C ARG A 383 7.89 -1.25 -6.09
N SER A 384 7.28 -2.40 -6.34
CA SER A 384 7.79 -3.72 -5.92
C SER A 384 8.95 -4.25 -6.77
N ASP A 385 9.15 -3.70 -7.98
CA ASP A 385 10.24 -4.05 -8.89
C ASP A 385 11.56 -3.32 -8.56
N GLN A 386 11.57 -2.47 -7.54
CA GLN A 386 12.74 -1.66 -7.15
C GLN A 386 13.24 -2.04 -5.75
N PRO A 387 14.55 -1.96 -5.48
CA PRO A 387 15.08 -1.99 -4.12
C PRO A 387 14.45 -0.90 -3.25
N ASN A 388 14.41 -1.13 -1.93
CA ASN A 388 13.83 -0.22 -0.94
C ASN A 388 12.37 0.16 -1.23
N GLN A 389 11.51 -0.84 -1.41
CA GLN A 389 10.07 -0.58 -1.54
C GLN A 389 9.50 -0.05 -0.21
N ILE A 390 9.03 1.19 -0.20
CA ILE A 390 8.27 1.77 0.90
C ILE A 390 6.79 1.48 0.64
N ASN A 391 6.22 0.58 1.44
CA ASN A 391 4.85 0.11 1.27
C ASN A 391 4.15 -0.03 2.63
N ASN A 392 2.93 0.49 2.73
CA ASN A 392 2.11 0.51 3.94
C ASN A 392 1.82 -0.89 4.50
N VAL A 393 1.93 -1.95 3.68
CA VAL A 393 1.87 -3.36 4.10
C VAL A 393 2.85 -3.69 5.24
N LEU A 394 3.96 -2.95 5.38
CA LEU A 394 4.88 -3.11 6.51
C LEU A 394 4.31 -2.61 7.84
N ALA A 395 3.27 -1.78 7.81
CA ALA A 395 2.70 -1.12 8.98
C ALA A 395 1.32 -1.68 9.35
N PHE A 396 0.31 -1.54 8.49
CA PHE A 396 -1.09 -1.75 8.88
C PHE A 396 -1.40 -3.14 9.46
N PRO A 397 -0.84 -4.28 8.96
CA PRO A 397 -1.17 -5.58 9.53
C PRO A 397 -0.69 -5.70 10.97
N GLY A 398 0.56 -5.26 11.24
CA GLY A 398 1.16 -5.28 12.57
C GLY A 398 0.47 -4.31 13.53
N ILE A 399 0.10 -3.12 13.05
CA ILE A 399 -0.60 -2.12 13.86
C ILE A 399 -1.94 -2.68 14.35
N PHE A 400 -2.79 -3.15 13.44
CA PHE A 400 -4.09 -3.69 13.84
C PHE A 400 -3.96 -4.96 14.68
N ARG A 401 -2.98 -5.83 14.40
CA ARG A 401 -2.72 -6.99 15.27
C ARG A 401 -2.42 -6.55 16.70
N GLY A 402 -1.53 -5.58 16.88
CA GLY A 402 -1.19 -5.01 18.18
C GLY A 402 -2.38 -4.36 18.87
N LEU A 403 -3.14 -3.53 18.15
CA LEU A 403 -4.35 -2.86 18.65
C LEU A 403 -5.41 -3.86 19.12
N LEU A 404 -5.68 -4.88 18.30
CA LEU A 404 -6.64 -5.94 18.63
C LEU A 404 -6.15 -6.76 19.84
N ASP A 405 -4.87 -7.13 19.90
CA ASP A 405 -4.32 -7.89 21.03
C ASP A 405 -4.27 -7.11 22.34
N ALA A 406 -4.18 -5.79 22.28
CA ALA A 406 -4.21 -4.90 23.42
C ALA A 406 -5.64 -4.51 23.84
N ASN A 407 -6.65 -4.81 23.01
CA ASN A 407 -7.97 -4.20 23.12
C ASN A 407 -7.89 -2.67 23.21
N ALA A 408 -7.08 -2.07 22.35
CA ALA A 408 -6.87 -0.63 22.31
C ALA A 408 -8.13 0.10 21.84
N HIS A 409 -8.36 1.30 22.36
CA HIS A 409 -9.46 2.18 21.94
C HIS A 409 -8.99 3.36 21.10
N LYS A 410 -7.71 3.75 21.23
CA LYS A 410 -7.15 4.95 20.61
C LYS A 410 -5.75 4.66 20.05
N ILE A 411 -5.36 5.46 19.07
CA ILE A 411 -4.03 5.46 18.46
C ILE A 411 -3.34 6.77 18.88
N SER A 412 -2.13 6.67 19.42
CA SER A 412 -1.35 7.82 19.88
C SER A 412 -0.12 8.05 19.00
N ASP A 413 0.41 9.27 19.01
CA ASP A 413 1.63 9.60 18.28
C ASP A 413 2.83 8.72 18.72
N GLN A 414 2.93 8.41 20.02
CA GLN A 414 3.95 7.50 20.56
C GLN A 414 3.85 6.10 19.97
N MET A 415 2.63 5.61 19.73
CA MET A 415 2.39 4.32 19.09
C MET A 415 2.84 4.31 17.62
N LEU A 416 2.61 5.40 16.89
CA LEU A 416 3.10 5.55 15.51
C LEU A 416 4.64 5.57 15.46
N LEU A 417 5.29 6.31 16.36
CA LEU A 417 6.75 6.35 16.50
C LEU A 417 7.33 4.98 16.89
N ALA A 418 6.66 4.24 17.76
CA ALA A 418 7.05 2.89 18.18
C ALA A 418 6.92 1.89 17.02
N ALA A 419 5.85 1.97 16.23
CA ALA A 419 5.68 1.16 15.02
C ALA A 419 6.81 1.44 14.00
N ALA A 420 7.14 2.72 13.76
CA ALA A 420 8.23 3.09 12.88
C ALA A 420 9.59 2.58 13.38
N ALA A 421 9.82 2.62 14.70
CA ALA A 421 11.02 2.05 15.34
C ALA A 421 11.11 0.55 15.06
N ALA A 422 10.03 -0.19 15.35
CA ALA A 422 9.97 -1.63 15.18
C ALA A 422 10.24 -2.09 13.73
N ILE A 423 9.70 -1.38 12.73
CA ILE A 423 10.00 -1.67 11.32
C ILE A 423 11.48 -1.39 11.02
N SER A 424 12.01 -0.26 11.48
CA SER A 424 13.42 0.11 11.22
C SER A 424 14.41 -0.89 11.84
N GLU A 425 14.09 -1.43 13.02
CA GLU A 425 14.92 -2.39 13.77
C GLU A 425 14.89 -3.80 13.18
N CYS A 426 13.95 -4.10 12.26
CA CYS A 426 13.95 -5.36 11.53
C CYS A 426 15.08 -5.44 10.48
N VAL A 427 15.73 -4.32 10.15
CA VAL A 427 16.94 -4.32 9.32
C VAL A 427 18.16 -4.36 10.22
N SER A 428 18.88 -5.48 10.20
CA SER A 428 20.11 -5.62 10.98
C SER A 428 21.24 -4.69 10.47
N PRO A 429 22.19 -4.30 11.33
CA PRO A 429 23.36 -3.53 10.91
C PRO A 429 24.15 -4.17 9.77
N GLU A 430 24.19 -5.50 9.70
CA GLU A 430 24.90 -6.27 8.68
C GLU A 430 24.17 -6.26 7.32
N GLN A 431 22.83 -6.14 7.34
CA GLN A 431 22.03 -6.04 6.13
C GLN A 431 21.96 -4.61 5.58
N LEU A 432 22.10 -3.60 6.45
CA LEU A 432 21.90 -2.20 6.11
C LEU A 432 22.87 -1.74 5.01
N ASN A 433 22.32 -1.42 3.84
CA ASN A 433 23.08 -0.89 2.70
C ASN A 433 22.19 0.02 1.84
N THR A 434 22.75 0.62 0.78
CA THR A 434 22.05 1.59 -0.07
C THR A 434 20.81 1.01 -0.77
N SER A 435 20.74 -0.32 -0.92
CA SER A 435 19.63 -1.06 -1.55
C SER A 435 18.78 -1.85 -0.54
N PHE A 436 19.05 -1.71 0.78
CA PHE A 436 18.30 -2.40 1.83
C PHE A 436 18.22 -1.54 3.11
N ILE A 437 17.32 -0.54 3.11
CA ILE A 437 17.03 0.32 4.28
C ILE A 437 15.71 -0.04 4.99
N VAL A 438 14.89 -0.87 4.36
CA VAL A 438 13.55 -1.26 4.82
C VAL A 438 13.41 -2.78 4.60
N PRO A 439 12.79 -3.52 5.54
CA PRO A 439 12.66 -4.97 5.39
C PRO A 439 11.71 -5.33 4.23
N SER A 440 11.79 -6.58 3.78
CA SER A 440 10.82 -7.10 2.82
C SER A 440 9.41 -7.16 3.42
N VAL A 441 8.38 -6.86 2.62
CA VAL A 441 6.96 -7.05 3.01
C VAL A 441 6.64 -8.50 3.39
N PHE A 442 7.48 -9.46 2.97
CA PHE A 442 7.33 -10.88 3.28
C PHE A 442 8.15 -11.33 4.49
N ASP A 443 8.89 -10.45 5.15
CA ASP A 443 9.60 -10.81 6.38
C ASP A 443 8.57 -11.06 7.51
N PRO A 444 8.45 -12.31 8.01
CA PRO A 444 7.45 -12.67 9.00
C PRO A 444 7.69 -12.02 10.37
N ASN A 445 8.86 -11.41 10.61
CA ASN A 445 9.18 -10.76 11.87
C ASN A 445 8.61 -9.34 11.96
N VAL A 446 8.38 -8.66 10.83
CA VAL A 446 7.91 -7.26 10.81
C VAL A 446 6.57 -7.14 11.53
N VAL A 447 5.58 -7.95 11.16
CA VAL A 447 4.25 -7.92 11.79
C VAL A 447 4.34 -8.20 13.29
N LYS A 448 5.17 -9.17 13.70
CA LYS A 448 5.35 -9.52 15.12
C LYS A 448 5.98 -8.37 15.90
N ALA A 449 7.02 -7.75 15.36
CA ALA A 449 7.71 -6.63 15.98
C ALA A 449 6.80 -5.41 16.11
N VAL A 450 6.09 -5.04 15.04
CA VAL A 450 5.15 -3.93 15.04
C VAL A 450 3.99 -4.19 16.01
N ALA A 451 3.39 -5.37 15.98
CA ALA A 451 2.29 -5.71 16.89
C ALA A 451 2.73 -5.66 18.36
N ALA A 452 3.93 -6.17 18.68
CA ALA A 452 4.48 -6.12 20.03
C ALA A 452 4.77 -4.68 20.49
N ALA A 453 5.34 -3.85 19.61
CA ALA A 453 5.61 -2.44 19.89
C ALA A 453 4.31 -1.67 20.14
N VAL A 454 3.32 -1.83 19.24
CA VAL A 454 2.00 -1.20 19.37
C VAL A 454 1.30 -1.63 20.65
N LYS A 455 1.28 -2.93 20.96
CA LYS A 455 0.67 -3.46 22.18
C LYS A 455 1.32 -2.90 23.45
N LYS A 456 2.62 -2.62 23.43
CA LYS A 456 3.35 -2.03 24.57
C LYS A 456 3.05 -0.53 24.74
N SER A 457 2.54 0.14 23.71
CA SER A 457 2.22 1.58 23.69
C SER A 457 0.77 1.89 24.06
N VAL A 458 -0.05 0.89 24.35
CA VAL A 458 -1.43 0.98 24.86
C VAL A 458 -1.40 0.90 26.37
#